data_AF-A0A7S2AAJ2-F1
#
_entry.id   AF-A0A7S2AAJ2-F1
#
_cell.length_a   1.000
_cell.length_b   1.000
_cell.length_c   1.000
_cell.angle_alpha   90.00
_cell.angle_beta   90.00
_cell.angle_gamma   90.00
#
_symmetry.space_group_name_H-M   'P 1'
#
loop_
_entity.id
_entity.type
_entity.pdbx_description
1 polymer ?
#
loop_
_entity_poly.entity_id
_entity_poly.type
_entity_poly.pdbx_seq_one_letter_code
_entity_poly.pdbx_strand_id
1 'polypeptide(L)'
;MPFPNLVAFALLPKISGALSFVGSTYIIVHSLRRKNRPLTSAIYLRLVTGMSSIDVLSSFAYFLSTWPIPRDTPNYPWAVGNHRTCAAQGFFTQLGAATPLYNLSLSVYFYIVTTNGGRRAEERAKKVEPLLQIMPWIFGIVTASIGAGLGIYGPSSPWCWLSVQENKIRIAMHDIPLVFCTIASIICLVFMCLATWKQERKAKQWLGRASVTMSTNCEAKAMAAREMTLTRKVIAQALWYIVAFIITFFFPLVRFLVIVITGDGRKLRQIIPVPVVYMYCLCIPSQGFLNFLIYTRGHHIRMIIKWVQKVTMIMRSTFSQSSPHDQATAPADSLTDNAMEDPCARLASFRRCSRQQIQPQGLDKIIDNDHNQNLEKSCGAVLSPELSDSSIDTNSDMHETNETRIKAIKPRKEDMEDASSHTDIFDNEQV
;
A
#
# COMPACT_ATOMS: atom_id res chain seq x y z
N MET A 1 36.28 16.62 -6.64
CA MET A 1 35.84 17.91 -7.21
C MET A 1 35.06 18.67 -6.15
N PRO A 2 35.31 19.97 -5.95
CA PRO A 2 34.36 20.82 -5.24
C PRO A 2 33.05 20.77 -6.01
N PHE A 3 31.95 20.42 -5.35
CA PHE A 3 30.64 20.56 -5.99
C PHE A 3 30.46 22.05 -6.28
N PRO A 4 30.07 22.44 -7.52
CA PRO A 4 29.99 23.85 -7.89
C PRO A 4 29.03 24.64 -6.98
N ASN A 5 28.06 23.95 -6.36
CA ASN A 5 27.17 24.52 -5.34
C ASN A 5 27.04 23.58 -4.14
N LEU A 6 27.98 23.64 -3.19
CA LEU A 6 27.91 22.92 -1.91
C LEU A 6 26.65 23.26 -1.09
N VAL A 7 26.17 24.51 -1.21
CA VAL A 7 24.95 24.99 -0.55
C VAL A 7 23.71 24.24 -1.04
N ALA A 8 23.54 24.12 -2.36
CA ALA A 8 22.39 23.40 -2.93
C ALA A 8 22.37 21.93 -2.50
N PHE A 9 23.55 21.31 -2.48
CA PHE A 9 23.74 19.94 -2.04
C PHE A 9 23.33 19.70 -0.58
N ALA A 10 23.61 20.66 0.30
CA ALA A 10 23.19 20.61 1.70
C ALA A 10 21.72 20.99 1.91
N LEU A 11 21.08 21.74 0.99
CA LEU A 11 19.71 22.23 1.14
C LEU A 11 18.65 21.27 0.57
N LEU A 12 18.93 20.64 -0.58
CA LEU A 12 18.00 19.72 -1.24
C LEU A 12 17.44 18.63 -0.30
N PRO A 13 18.26 17.84 0.43
CA PRO A 13 17.75 16.82 1.34
C PRO A 13 16.98 17.40 2.54
N LYS A 14 17.24 18.67 2.90
CA LYS A 14 16.47 19.36 3.95
C LYS A 14 15.04 19.58 3.52
N ILE A 15 14.86 20.14 2.31
CA ILE A 15 13.54 20.46 1.79
C ILE A 15 12.74 19.17 1.53
N SER A 16 13.33 18.19 0.83
CA SER A 16 12.64 16.93 0.53
C SER A 16 12.37 16.12 1.81
N GLY A 17 13.33 16.06 2.73
CA GLY A 17 13.17 15.42 4.03
C GLY A 17 12.07 16.06 4.87
N ALA A 18 11.97 17.39 4.92
CA ALA A 18 10.91 18.09 5.65
C ALA A 18 9.51 17.78 5.08
N LEU A 19 9.36 17.84 3.75
CA LEU A 19 8.08 17.51 3.10
C LEU A 19 7.67 16.06 3.36
N SER A 20 8.63 15.14 3.31
CA SER A 20 8.40 13.72 3.55
C SER A 20 8.07 13.42 5.01
N PHE A 21 8.75 14.08 5.95
CA PHE A 21 8.42 14.01 7.37
C PHE A 21 6.96 14.42 7.61
N VAL A 22 6.53 15.59 7.12
CA VAL A 22 5.16 16.06 7.26
C VAL A 22 4.15 15.12 6.61
N GLY A 23 4.43 14.66 5.39
CA GLY A 23 3.57 13.72 4.65
C GLY A 23 3.36 12.41 5.41
N SER A 24 4.44 11.79 5.88
CA SER A 24 4.38 10.54 6.64
C SER A 24 3.72 10.71 8.00
N THR A 25 3.99 11.81 8.72
CA THR A 25 3.29 12.13 9.97
C THR A 25 1.78 12.26 9.75
N TYR A 26 1.35 12.92 8.66
CA TYR A 26 -0.07 13.01 8.33
C TYR A 26 -0.69 11.62 8.12
N ILE A 27 -0.02 10.74 7.38
CA ILE A 27 -0.52 9.37 7.13
C ILE A 27 -0.72 8.63 8.45
N ILE A 28 0.26 8.70 9.37
CA ILE A 28 0.19 8.06 10.68
C ILE A 28 -0.98 8.62 11.49
N VAL A 29 -1.08 9.94 11.63
CA VAL A 29 -2.16 10.59 12.42
C VAL A 29 -3.53 10.26 11.83
N HIS A 30 -3.71 10.38 10.52
CA HIS A 30 -4.97 10.07 9.84
C HIS A 30 -5.30 8.57 9.89
N SER A 31 -4.28 7.71 9.88
CA SER A 31 -4.43 6.27 10.05
C SER A 31 -5.02 5.92 11.41
N LEU A 32 -4.39 6.42 12.48
CA LEU A 32 -4.75 6.14 13.87
C LEU A 32 -6.13 6.71 14.26
N ARG A 33 -6.55 7.84 13.68
CA ARG A 33 -7.81 8.50 14.05
C ARG A 33 -9.09 7.80 13.58
N ARG A 34 -9.02 6.82 12.69
CA ARG A 34 -10.22 6.27 12.04
C ARG A 34 -10.55 4.89 12.63
N LYS A 35 -11.55 4.84 13.52
CA LYS A 35 -11.82 3.69 14.41
C LYS A 35 -12.65 2.54 13.80
N ASN A 36 -13.43 2.74 12.73
CA ASN A 36 -14.27 1.69 12.14
C ASN A 36 -14.00 1.50 10.65
N ARG A 37 -13.17 0.51 10.27
CA ARG A 37 -12.83 0.24 8.86
C ARG A 37 -13.02 -1.23 8.50
N PRO A 38 -13.38 -1.53 7.24
CA PRO A 38 -13.35 -2.91 6.76
C PRO A 38 -11.92 -3.46 6.86
N LEU A 39 -11.81 -4.73 7.19
CA LEU A 39 -10.57 -5.42 7.49
C LEU A 39 -9.50 -5.26 6.39
N THR A 40 -9.86 -5.39 5.12
CA THR A 40 -8.93 -5.21 3.99
C THR A 40 -8.28 -3.83 4.03
N SER A 41 -9.07 -2.79 4.29
CA SER A 41 -8.56 -1.43 4.47
C SER A 41 -7.70 -1.29 5.73
N ALA A 42 -7.88 -2.13 6.74
CA ALA A 42 -7.04 -2.14 7.94
C ALA A 42 -5.63 -2.69 7.66
N ILE A 43 -5.51 -3.80 6.93
CA ILE A 43 -4.20 -4.40 6.58
C ILE A 43 -3.36 -3.43 5.75
N TYR A 44 -3.93 -2.91 4.64
CA TYR A 44 -3.28 -1.91 3.81
C TYR A 44 -2.81 -0.70 4.63
N LEU A 45 -3.67 -0.22 5.52
CA LEU A 45 -3.38 0.93 6.36
C LEU A 45 -2.25 0.64 7.36
N ARG A 46 -2.19 -0.55 7.97
CA ARG A 46 -1.11 -0.94 8.88
C ARG A 46 0.24 -1.03 8.16
N LEU A 47 0.26 -1.59 6.95
CA LEU A 47 1.46 -1.63 6.11
C LEU A 47 1.95 -0.22 5.76
N VAL A 48 1.03 0.65 5.33
CA VAL A 48 1.34 2.05 5.01
C VAL A 48 1.76 2.84 6.26
N THR A 49 1.14 2.60 7.42
CA THR A 49 1.58 3.19 8.70
C THR A 49 2.99 2.71 9.05
N GLY A 50 3.29 1.42 8.90
CA GLY A 50 4.62 0.86 9.15
C GLY A 50 5.69 1.53 8.29
N MET A 51 5.44 1.60 6.98
CA MET A 51 6.32 2.33 6.05
C MET A 51 6.47 3.80 6.43
N SER A 52 5.36 4.47 6.76
CA SER A 52 5.39 5.90 7.14
C SER A 52 6.18 6.14 8.43
N SER A 53 6.17 5.20 9.38
CA SER A 53 6.98 5.30 10.60
C SER A 53 8.47 5.27 10.29
N ILE A 54 8.92 4.40 9.39
CA ILE A 54 10.31 4.38 8.90
C ILE A 54 10.62 5.69 8.14
N ASP A 55 9.71 6.14 7.29
CA ASP A 55 9.88 7.36 6.51
C ASP A 55 9.98 8.58 7.43
N VAL A 56 9.24 8.67 8.54
CA VAL A 56 9.39 9.76 9.53
C VAL A 56 10.81 9.79 10.12
N LEU A 57 11.32 8.64 10.57
CA LEU A 57 12.63 8.55 11.21
C LEU A 57 13.76 8.88 10.21
N SER A 58 13.72 8.29 9.02
CA SER A 58 14.72 8.51 7.97
C SER A 58 14.62 9.92 7.38
N SER A 59 13.42 10.45 7.16
CA SER A 59 13.23 11.82 6.63
C SER A 59 13.70 12.88 7.62
N PHE A 60 13.54 12.64 8.93
CA PHE A 60 14.15 13.50 9.94
C PHE A 60 15.68 13.45 9.87
N ALA A 61 16.29 12.28 9.70
CA ALA A 61 17.73 12.15 9.52
C ALA A 61 18.22 12.87 8.24
N TYR A 62 17.50 12.75 7.12
CA TYR A 62 17.78 13.49 5.89
C TYR A 62 17.59 15.00 6.05
N PHE A 63 16.59 15.43 6.81
CA PHE A 63 16.34 16.85 7.11
C PHE A 63 17.53 17.50 7.84
N LEU A 64 18.19 16.76 8.73
CA LEU A 64 19.40 17.25 9.39
C LEU A 64 20.56 17.44 8.39
N SER A 65 20.62 16.62 7.33
CA SER A 65 21.62 16.69 6.24
C SER A 65 23.04 16.87 6.78
N THR A 66 23.70 18.01 6.52
CA THR A 66 25.09 18.24 6.91
C THR A 66 25.29 18.59 8.38
N TRP A 67 24.23 18.92 9.12
CA TRP A 67 24.36 19.37 10.52
C TRP A 67 25.04 18.34 11.45
N PRO A 68 24.70 17.04 11.39
CA PRO A 68 25.30 16.04 12.30
C PRO A 68 26.74 15.64 11.94
N ILE A 69 27.29 16.12 10.83
CA ILE A 69 28.65 15.83 10.36
C ILE A 69 29.67 16.54 11.29
N PRO A 70 30.83 15.92 11.59
CA PRO A 70 31.87 16.55 12.41
C PRO A 70 32.33 17.90 11.85
N ARG A 71 32.45 18.91 12.73
CA ARG A 71 32.89 20.29 12.40
C ARG A 71 34.20 20.35 11.61
N ASP A 72 35.11 19.44 11.92
CA ASP A 72 36.46 19.41 11.33
C ASP A 72 36.47 18.76 9.94
N THR A 73 35.30 18.35 9.40
CA THR A 73 35.22 17.73 8.08
C THR A 73 35.23 18.80 6.97
N PRO A 74 36.27 18.85 6.11
CA PRO A 74 36.37 19.88 5.09
C PRO A 74 35.28 19.72 4.00
N ASN A 75 34.85 20.83 3.41
CA ASN A 75 33.86 20.92 2.33
C ASN A 75 32.40 20.56 2.71
N TYR A 76 32.05 20.64 4.00
CA TYR A 76 30.68 20.44 4.48
C TYR A 76 30.11 21.74 5.06
N PRO A 77 29.25 22.47 4.33
CA PRO A 77 28.67 23.70 4.86
C PRO A 77 27.78 23.39 6.06
N TRP A 78 27.90 24.22 7.10
CA TRP A 78 27.11 24.14 8.33
C TRP A 78 27.27 22.84 9.13
N ALA A 79 28.38 22.12 8.95
CA ALA A 79 28.71 20.99 9.82
C ALA A 79 28.98 21.50 11.24
N VAL A 80 28.17 21.07 12.21
CA VAL A 80 28.26 21.49 13.62
C VAL A 80 28.31 20.31 14.59
N GLY A 81 28.26 19.09 14.07
CA GLY A 81 28.18 17.85 14.84
C GLY A 81 29.54 17.27 15.22
N ASN A 82 29.52 15.99 15.58
CA ASN A 82 30.65 15.14 15.92
C ASN A 82 30.42 13.71 15.42
N HIS A 83 31.37 12.80 15.68
CA HIS A 83 31.25 11.40 15.22
C HIS A 83 30.02 10.68 15.75
N ARG A 84 29.56 10.99 16.99
CA ARG A 84 28.37 10.35 17.58
C ARG A 84 27.08 10.83 16.92
N THR A 85 26.94 12.13 16.67
CA THR A 85 25.78 12.67 15.96
C THR A 85 25.71 12.16 14.52
N CYS A 86 26.88 12.01 13.88
CA CYS A 86 26.99 11.45 12.53
C CYS A 86 26.59 9.96 12.51
N ALA A 87 27.05 9.17 13.49
CA ALA A 87 26.66 7.78 13.62
C ALA A 87 25.14 7.62 13.86
N ALA A 88 24.56 8.45 14.73
CA ALA A 88 23.11 8.45 14.97
C ALA A 88 22.31 8.79 13.70
N GLN A 89 22.75 9.80 12.93
CA GLN A 89 22.13 10.11 11.64
C GLN A 89 22.28 8.95 10.65
N GLY A 90 23.46 8.33 10.58
CA GLY A 90 23.71 7.16 9.73
C GLY A 90 22.83 5.97 10.06
N PHE A 91 22.58 5.72 11.34
CA PHE A 91 21.67 4.67 11.82
C PHE A 91 20.24 4.88 11.30
N PHE A 92 19.65 6.07 11.52
CA PHE A 92 18.29 6.36 11.07
C PHE A 92 18.17 6.45 9.54
N THR A 93 19.24 6.88 8.86
CA THR A 93 19.33 6.85 7.40
C THR A 93 19.31 5.40 6.90
N GLN A 94 20.10 4.51 7.52
CA GLN A 94 20.15 3.10 7.17
C GLN A 94 18.84 2.38 7.48
N LEU A 95 18.14 2.76 8.54
CA LEU A 95 16.80 2.24 8.86
C LEU A 95 15.81 2.46 7.70
N GLY A 96 16.00 3.52 6.90
CA GLY A 96 15.25 3.78 5.66
C GLY A 96 15.36 2.67 4.59
N ALA A 97 16.35 1.77 4.70
CA ALA A 97 16.48 0.59 3.83
C ALA A 97 15.30 -0.40 3.98
N ALA A 98 14.47 -0.26 5.03
CA ALA A 98 13.23 -1.02 5.17
C ALA A 98 12.12 -0.55 4.19
N THR A 99 12.18 0.68 3.68
CA THR A 99 11.12 1.23 2.82
C THR A 99 10.93 0.48 1.48
N PRO A 100 11.99 0.06 0.76
CA PRO A 100 11.86 -0.83 -0.40
C PRO A 100 11.15 -2.16 -0.09
N LEU A 101 11.43 -2.76 1.07
CA LEU A 101 10.79 -4.00 1.51
C LEU A 101 9.30 -3.79 1.84
N TYR A 102 8.94 -2.63 2.37
CA TYR A 102 7.54 -2.26 2.55
C TYR A 102 6.81 -2.06 1.22
N ASN A 103 7.47 -1.49 0.20
CA ASN A 103 6.88 -1.38 -1.14
C ASN A 103 6.68 -2.76 -1.79
N LEU A 104 7.63 -3.68 -1.60
CA LEU A 104 7.45 -5.08 -1.99
C LEU A 104 6.28 -5.72 -1.23
N SER A 105 6.17 -5.47 0.07
CA SER A 105 5.09 -5.98 0.91
C SER A 105 3.71 -5.47 0.47
N LEU A 106 3.61 -4.20 0.09
CA LEU A 106 2.40 -3.64 -0.53
C LEU A 106 2.11 -4.30 -1.88
N SER A 107 3.12 -4.54 -2.70
CA SER A 107 2.96 -5.19 -4.01
C SER A 107 2.41 -6.61 -3.86
N VAL A 108 2.93 -7.38 -2.90
CA VAL A 108 2.43 -8.72 -2.55
C VAL A 108 1.00 -8.65 -2.00
N TYR A 109 0.72 -7.71 -1.09
CA TYR A 109 -0.63 -7.51 -0.57
C TYR A 109 -1.63 -7.22 -1.70
N PHE A 110 -1.33 -6.28 -2.60
CA PHE A 110 -2.19 -5.94 -3.72
C PHE A 110 -2.36 -7.10 -4.70
N TYR A 111 -1.30 -7.88 -4.93
CA TYR A 111 -1.38 -9.11 -5.73
C TYR A 111 -2.34 -10.14 -5.11
N ILE A 112 -2.25 -10.40 -3.80
CA ILE A 112 -3.13 -11.34 -3.08
C ILE A 112 -4.60 -10.88 -3.15
N VAL A 113 -4.85 -9.60 -2.90
CA VAL A 113 -6.20 -9.00 -2.94
C VAL A 113 -6.80 -9.11 -4.33
N THR A 114 -5.99 -8.80 -5.35
CA THR A 114 -6.44 -8.75 -6.74
C THR A 114 -6.69 -10.15 -7.31
N THR A 115 -5.85 -11.14 -6.98
CA THR A 115 -5.95 -12.48 -7.57
C THR A 115 -7.05 -13.33 -6.94
N ASN A 116 -7.24 -13.25 -5.62
CA ASN A 116 -8.08 -14.19 -4.90
C ASN A 116 -9.55 -13.73 -4.79
N GLY A 117 -9.81 -12.42 -4.80
CA GLY A 117 -11.16 -11.84 -4.68
C GLY A 117 -11.93 -12.22 -3.40
N GLY A 118 -12.80 -11.31 -2.94
CA GLY A 118 -13.73 -11.58 -1.83
C GLY A 118 -13.06 -12.10 -0.55
N ARG A 119 -13.79 -12.96 0.19
CA ARG A 119 -13.42 -13.44 1.53
C ARG A 119 -12.09 -14.24 1.59
N ARG A 120 -11.80 -15.03 0.55
CA ARG A 120 -10.55 -15.84 0.49
C ARG A 120 -9.31 -14.97 0.42
N ALA A 121 -9.40 -13.83 -0.27
CA ALA A 121 -8.30 -12.88 -0.31
C ALA A 121 -8.00 -12.30 1.07
N GLU A 122 -9.04 -11.98 1.84
CA GLU A 122 -8.90 -11.44 3.19
C GLU A 122 -8.27 -12.44 4.15
N GLU A 123 -8.72 -13.70 4.12
CA GLU A 123 -8.18 -14.77 4.96
C GLU A 123 -6.71 -15.05 4.66
N ARG A 124 -6.32 -15.06 3.37
CA ARG A 124 -4.91 -15.19 2.97
C ARG A 124 -4.10 -13.97 3.39
N ALA A 125 -4.60 -12.77 3.15
CA ALA A 125 -3.91 -11.53 3.52
C ALA A 125 -3.65 -11.46 5.02
N LYS A 126 -4.62 -11.83 5.87
CA LYS A 126 -4.43 -11.90 7.34
C LYS A 126 -3.30 -12.85 7.75
N LYS A 127 -3.20 -14.02 7.11
CA LYS A 127 -2.17 -15.01 7.45
C LYS A 127 -0.76 -14.52 7.12
N VAL A 128 -0.62 -13.78 6.02
CA VAL A 128 0.68 -13.27 5.55
C VAL A 128 1.01 -11.89 6.16
N GLU A 129 0.03 -11.15 6.67
CA GLU A 129 0.19 -9.80 7.24
C GLU A 129 1.33 -9.67 8.26
N PRO A 130 1.48 -10.55 9.27
CA PRO A 130 2.58 -10.43 10.23
C PRO A 130 3.95 -10.50 9.57
N LEU A 131 4.12 -11.38 8.57
CA LEU A 131 5.35 -11.51 7.82
C LEU A 131 5.64 -10.25 6.99
N LEU A 132 4.63 -9.70 6.30
CA LEU A 132 4.74 -8.47 5.52
C LEU A 132 5.11 -7.25 6.37
N GLN A 133 4.73 -7.23 7.65
CA GLN A 133 5.01 -6.14 8.55
C GLN A 133 6.36 -6.29 9.28
N ILE A 134 6.65 -7.49 9.79
CA ILE A 134 7.80 -7.75 10.65
C ILE A 134 9.11 -7.80 9.84
N MET A 135 9.07 -8.37 8.64
CA MET A 135 10.29 -8.58 7.84
C MET A 135 11.00 -7.26 7.48
N PRO A 136 10.32 -6.19 7.00
CA PRO A 136 10.96 -4.89 6.78
C PRO A 136 11.59 -4.28 8.04
N TRP A 137 10.90 -4.35 9.19
CA TRP A 137 11.41 -3.82 10.46
C TRP A 137 12.66 -4.55 10.93
N ILE A 138 12.61 -5.89 10.96
CA ILE A 138 13.77 -6.69 11.37
C ILE A 138 14.94 -6.38 10.45
N PHE A 139 14.74 -6.36 9.14
CA PHE A 139 15.80 -6.05 8.19
C PHE A 139 16.41 -4.66 8.43
N GLY A 140 15.58 -3.63 8.56
CA GLY A 140 16.03 -2.26 8.78
C GLY A 140 16.79 -2.10 10.11
N ILE A 141 16.27 -2.65 11.21
CA ILE A 141 16.89 -2.57 12.54
C ILE A 141 18.20 -3.35 12.57
N VAL A 142 18.22 -4.59 12.06
CA VAL A 142 19.42 -5.44 12.07
C VAL A 142 20.52 -4.80 11.25
N THR A 143 20.23 -4.35 10.03
CA THR A 143 21.25 -3.73 9.17
C THR A 143 21.75 -2.39 9.75
N ALA A 144 20.87 -1.58 10.33
CA ALA A 144 21.27 -0.35 11.00
C ALA A 144 22.13 -0.62 12.25
N SER A 145 21.78 -1.65 13.03
CA SER A 145 22.51 -2.02 14.25
C SER A 145 23.89 -2.60 13.94
N ILE A 146 24.02 -3.43 12.90
CA ILE A 146 25.32 -3.92 12.43
C ILE A 146 26.22 -2.74 12.01
N GLY A 147 25.68 -1.78 11.26
CA GLY A 147 26.43 -0.58 10.87
C GLY A 147 26.90 0.26 12.07
N ALA A 148 26.07 0.38 13.10
CA ALA A 148 26.42 1.06 14.34
C ALA A 148 27.48 0.29 15.15
N GLY A 149 27.31 -1.02 15.32
CA GLY A 149 28.23 -1.88 16.06
C GLY A 149 29.62 -1.97 15.44
N LEU A 150 29.70 -1.90 14.11
CA LEU A 150 30.96 -1.85 13.37
C LEU A 150 31.59 -0.45 13.33
N GLY A 151 30.89 0.59 13.78
CA GLY A 151 31.41 1.97 13.74
C GLY A 151 31.65 2.52 12.33
N ILE A 152 30.99 1.97 11.31
CA ILE A 152 31.24 2.27 9.87
C ILE A 152 30.43 3.44 9.33
N TYR A 153 29.67 4.14 10.19
CA TYR A 153 28.95 5.35 9.80
C TYR A 153 29.87 6.56 9.74
N GLY A 154 29.84 7.24 8.60
CA GLY A 154 30.63 8.43 8.36
C GLY A 154 30.01 9.36 7.30
N PRO A 155 30.68 10.48 6.99
CA PRO A 155 30.21 11.42 5.98
C PRO A 155 30.13 10.74 4.60
N SER A 156 28.93 10.68 4.01
CA SER A 156 28.68 9.98 2.75
C SER A 156 27.84 10.86 1.83
N SER A 157 28.51 11.75 1.10
CA SER A 157 27.85 12.72 0.22
C SER A 157 27.16 13.83 1.05
N PRO A 158 25.83 14.10 1.08
CA PRO A 158 25.27 15.27 1.80
C PRO A 158 24.77 14.98 3.24
N TRP A 159 24.93 13.74 3.72
CA TRP A 159 24.51 13.29 5.06
C TRP A 159 25.46 12.21 5.57
N CYS A 160 25.33 11.81 6.83
CA CYS A 160 26.04 10.65 7.36
C CYS A 160 25.34 9.35 6.97
N TRP A 161 26.12 8.39 6.47
CA TRP A 161 25.64 7.05 6.11
C TRP A 161 26.82 6.06 6.10
N LEU A 162 26.63 4.85 5.55
CA LEU A 162 27.71 3.87 5.39
C LEU A 162 28.88 4.50 4.61
N SER A 163 30.08 4.45 5.20
CA SER A 163 31.31 5.03 4.64
C SER A 163 31.62 4.48 3.25
N VAL A 164 32.22 5.32 2.40
CA VAL A 164 32.61 4.96 1.02
C VAL A 164 33.80 4.00 0.98
N GLN A 165 34.57 3.91 2.06
CA GLN A 165 35.70 2.97 2.13
C GLN A 165 35.21 1.51 2.13
N GLU A 166 34.05 1.26 2.72
CA GLU A 166 33.44 -0.07 2.86
C GLU A 166 32.38 -0.35 1.78
N ASN A 167 32.76 -0.16 0.51
CA ASN A 167 31.84 -0.33 -0.61
C ASN A 167 31.19 -1.72 -0.66
N LYS A 168 31.92 -2.77 -0.27
CA LYS A 168 31.39 -4.15 -0.21
C LYS A 168 30.21 -4.27 0.75
N ILE A 169 30.35 -3.73 1.96
CA ILE A 169 29.32 -3.76 3.00
C ILE A 169 28.10 -2.94 2.56
N ARG A 170 28.33 -1.75 1.99
CA ARG A 170 27.25 -0.91 1.46
C ARG A 170 26.45 -1.61 0.35
N ILE A 171 27.15 -2.24 -0.60
CA ILE A 171 26.52 -3.00 -1.68
C ILE A 171 25.68 -4.14 -1.11
N ALA A 172 26.24 -4.92 -0.18
CA ALA A 172 25.57 -6.06 0.42
C ALA A 172 24.34 -5.67 1.26
N MET A 173 24.45 -4.65 2.11
CA MET A 173 23.42 -4.31 3.09
C MET A 173 22.32 -3.39 2.54
N HIS A 174 22.58 -2.68 1.44
CA HIS A 174 21.63 -1.71 0.90
C HIS A 174 21.35 -1.93 -0.59
N ASP A 175 22.38 -1.92 -1.45
CA ASP A 175 22.15 -1.83 -2.88
C ASP A 175 21.60 -3.15 -3.47
N ILE A 176 22.09 -4.31 -3.04
CA ILE A 176 21.56 -5.63 -3.45
C ILE A 176 20.08 -5.80 -3.03
N PRO A 177 19.71 -5.61 -1.75
CA PRO A 177 18.32 -5.64 -1.31
C PRO A 177 17.42 -4.67 -2.09
N LEU A 178 17.90 -3.46 -2.38
CA LEU A 178 17.15 -2.47 -3.14
C LEU A 178 16.86 -2.95 -4.58
N VAL A 179 17.87 -3.47 -5.28
CA VAL A 179 17.71 -4.02 -6.64
C VAL A 179 16.76 -5.20 -6.63
N PHE A 180 16.93 -6.12 -5.68
CA PHE A 180 16.04 -7.26 -5.49
C PHE A 180 14.59 -6.82 -5.28
N CYS A 181 14.33 -5.89 -4.36
CA CYS A 181 12.99 -5.35 -4.09
C CYS A 181 12.39 -4.68 -5.32
N THR A 182 13.22 -3.98 -6.11
CA THR A 182 12.78 -3.31 -7.34
C THR A 182 12.35 -4.33 -8.39
N ILE A 183 13.19 -5.32 -8.68
CA ILE A 183 12.88 -6.37 -9.66
C ILE A 183 11.63 -7.15 -9.21
N ALA A 184 11.57 -7.56 -7.94
CA ALA A 184 10.44 -8.28 -7.38
C ALA A 184 9.13 -7.46 -7.45
N SER A 185 9.18 -6.15 -7.16
CA SER A 185 8.00 -5.27 -7.25
C SER A 185 7.52 -5.11 -8.69
N ILE A 186 8.43 -4.98 -9.65
CA ILE A 186 8.10 -4.93 -11.08
C ILE A 186 7.46 -6.25 -11.54
N ILE A 187 8.03 -7.40 -11.14
CA ILE A 187 7.48 -8.72 -11.44
C ILE A 187 6.07 -8.87 -10.84
N CYS A 188 5.87 -8.52 -9.57
CA CYS A 188 4.56 -8.52 -8.93
C CYS A 188 3.56 -7.63 -9.68
N LEU A 189 3.99 -6.46 -10.16
CA LEU A 189 3.15 -5.57 -10.94
C LEU A 189 2.73 -6.18 -12.27
N VAL A 190 3.68 -6.76 -13.01
CA VAL A 190 3.39 -7.44 -14.28
C VAL A 190 2.36 -8.55 -14.06
N PHE A 191 2.56 -9.40 -13.04
CA PHE A 191 1.60 -10.45 -12.71
C PHE A 191 0.23 -9.90 -12.30
N MET A 192 0.18 -8.79 -11.56
CA MET A 192 -1.07 -8.11 -11.20
C MET A 192 -1.79 -7.58 -12.45
N CYS A 193 -1.09 -6.91 -13.36
CA CYS A 193 -1.64 -6.42 -14.63
C CYS A 193 -2.16 -7.57 -15.50
N LEU A 194 -1.43 -8.68 -15.59
CA LEU A 194 -1.86 -9.87 -16.34
C LEU A 194 -3.09 -10.53 -15.71
N ALA A 195 -3.10 -10.69 -14.38
CA ALA A 195 -4.22 -11.28 -13.66
C ALA A 195 -5.51 -10.46 -13.85
N THR A 196 -5.38 -9.15 -13.84
CA THR A 196 -6.52 -8.22 -13.94
C THR A 196 -7.05 -8.15 -15.35
N TRP A 197 -6.15 -8.12 -16.34
CA TRP A 197 -6.54 -8.24 -17.74
C TRP A 197 -7.27 -9.56 -18.02
N LYS A 198 -6.80 -10.68 -17.45
CA LYS A 198 -7.46 -11.98 -17.55
C LYS A 198 -8.84 -11.97 -16.88
N GLN A 199 -8.98 -11.35 -15.71
CA GLN A 199 -10.27 -11.18 -15.03
C GLN A 199 -11.23 -10.33 -15.85
N GLU A 200 -10.78 -9.21 -16.43
CA GLU A 200 -11.60 -8.36 -17.28
C GLU A 200 -12.08 -9.07 -18.55
N ARG A 201 -11.22 -9.89 -19.19
CA ARG A 201 -11.62 -10.69 -20.34
C ARG A 201 -12.71 -11.69 -20.00
N LYS A 202 -12.54 -12.43 -18.90
CA LYS A 202 -13.57 -13.37 -18.42
C LYS A 202 -14.87 -12.65 -18.10
N ALA A 203 -14.80 -11.55 -17.35
CA ALA A 203 -15.92 -10.70 -17.02
C ALA A 203 -16.72 -10.24 -18.25
N LYS A 204 -16.05 -9.76 -19.30
CA LYS A 204 -16.69 -9.36 -20.56
C LYS A 204 -17.37 -10.53 -21.26
N GLN A 205 -16.73 -11.71 -21.30
CA GLN A 205 -17.33 -12.92 -21.88
C GLN A 205 -18.59 -13.36 -21.12
N TRP A 206 -18.55 -13.32 -19.78
CA TRP A 206 -19.70 -13.63 -18.92
C TRP A 206 -20.83 -12.63 -19.13
N LEU A 207 -20.54 -11.33 -19.19
CA LEU A 207 -21.52 -10.28 -19.46
C LEU A 207 -22.14 -10.41 -20.86
N GLY A 208 -21.34 -10.77 -21.87
CA GLY A 208 -21.81 -11.02 -23.24
C GLY A 208 -22.80 -12.18 -23.30
N ARG A 209 -22.44 -13.35 -22.72
CA ARG A 209 -23.34 -14.52 -22.65
C ARG A 209 -24.61 -14.22 -21.85
N ALA A 210 -24.48 -13.57 -20.69
CA ALA A 210 -25.62 -13.23 -19.84
C ALA A 210 -26.54 -12.15 -20.46
N SER A 211 -26.12 -11.46 -21.53
CA SER A 211 -27.00 -10.55 -22.28
C SER A 211 -28.01 -11.29 -23.15
N VAL A 212 -27.68 -12.51 -23.61
CA VAL A 212 -28.55 -13.31 -24.49
C VAL A 212 -29.65 -14.02 -23.70
N THR A 213 -29.41 -14.38 -22.44
CA THR A 213 -30.38 -15.11 -21.59
C THR A 213 -31.20 -14.18 -20.67
N MET A 214 -31.66 -13.03 -21.20
CA MET A 214 -32.28 -11.92 -20.44
C MET A 214 -33.57 -12.29 -19.70
N SER A 215 -33.55 -12.22 -18.36
CA SER A 215 -34.61 -11.57 -17.55
C SER A 215 -34.24 -11.50 -16.05
N THR A 216 -33.63 -12.53 -15.45
CA THR A 216 -33.59 -12.65 -13.98
C THR A 216 -32.35 -12.08 -13.26
N ASN A 217 -31.27 -11.69 -13.96
CA ASN A 217 -29.98 -11.41 -13.29
C ASN A 217 -29.45 -9.97 -13.43
N CYS A 218 -30.33 -8.95 -13.43
CA CYS A 218 -29.91 -7.54 -13.41
C CYS A 218 -29.01 -7.22 -12.20
N GLU A 219 -29.36 -7.75 -11.02
CA GLU A 219 -28.60 -7.53 -9.77
C GLU A 219 -27.22 -8.18 -9.81
N ALA A 220 -27.10 -9.41 -10.33
CA ALA A 220 -25.81 -10.08 -10.46
C ALA A 220 -24.87 -9.33 -11.43
N LYS A 221 -25.39 -8.78 -12.52
CA LYS A 221 -24.61 -7.91 -13.43
C LYS A 221 -24.14 -6.64 -12.73
N ALA A 222 -25.02 -6.01 -11.95
CA ALA A 222 -24.68 -4.81 -11.18
C ALA A 222 -23.62 -5.10 -10.10
N MET A 223 -23.71 -6.25 -9.42
CA MET A 223 -22.74 -6.69 -8.42
C MET A 223 -21.36 -6.95 -9.06
N ALA A 224 -21.31 -7.71 -10.17
CA ALA A 224 -20.06 -7.98 -10.89
C ALA A 224 -19.41 -6.68 -11.41
N ALA A 225 -20.22 -5.74 -11.94
CA ALA A 225 -19.72 -4.44 -12.36
C ALA A 225 -19.15 -3.62 -11.19
N ARG A 226 -19.80 -3.63 -10.02
CA ARG A 226 -19.30 -2.97 -8.81
C ARG A 226 -17.97 -3.56 -8.36
N GLU A 227 -17.83 -4.88 -8.32
CA GLU A 227 -16.57 -5.54 -7.97
C GLU A 227 -15.43 -5.16 -8.92
N MET A 228 -15.66 -5.13 -10.23
CA MET A 228 -14.64 -4.71 -11.21
C MET A 228 -14.19 -3.27 -10.98
N THR A 229 -15.11 -2.36 -10.67
CA THR A 229 -14.74 -0.96 -10.38
C THR A 229 -13.90 -0.83 -9.11
N LEU A 230 -14.13 -1.67 -8.11
CA LEU A 230 -13.34 -1.70 -6.88
C LEU A 230 -11.93 -2.23 -7.18
N THR A 231 -11.82 -3.36 -7.89
CA THR A 231 -10.55 -3.96 -8.29
C THR A 231 -9.70 -2.98 -9.10
N ARG A 232 -10.28 -2.27 -10.06
CA ARG A 232 -9.58 -1.20 -10.83
C ARG A 232 -9.01 -0.09 -9.95
N LYS A 233 -9.74 0.34 -8.93
CA LYS A 233 -9.26 1.37 -7.99
C LYS A 233 -8.08 0.87 -7.16
N VAL A 234 -8.13 -0.39 -6.71
CA VAL A 234 -7.04 -1.03 -5.95
C VAL A 234 -5.78 -1.15 -6.80
N ILE A 235 -5.89 -1.60 -8.05
CA ILE A 235 -4.74 -1.72 -8.97
C ILE A 235 -4.16 -0.34 -9.29
N ALA A 236 -5.02 0.63 -9.58
CA ALA A 236 -4.57 1.99 -9.83
C ALA A 236 -3.77 2.51 -8.63
N GLN A 237 -4.26 2.30 -7.41
CA GLN A 237 -3.56 2.68 -6.19
C GLN A 237 -2.20 1.96 -6.06
N ALA A 238 -2.13 0.66 -6.33
CA ALA A 238 -0.89 -0.11 -6.34
C ALA A 238 0.13 0.43 -7.36
N LEU A 239 -0.32 0.72 -8.57
CA LEU A 239 0.49 1.32 -9.63
C LEU A 239 1.12 2.64 -9.19
N TRP A 240 0.36 3.51 -8.52
CA TRP A 240 0.89 4.78 -8.03
C TRP A 240 1.99 4.60 -6.98
N TYR A 241 1.85 3.66 -6.06
CA TYR A 241 2.91 3.36 -5.08
C TYR A 241 4.19 2.87 -5.76
N ILE A 242 4.07 2.00 -6.77
CA ILE A 242 5.22 1.50 -7.51
C ILE A 242 5.88 2.61 -8.33
N VAL A 243 5.10 3.50 -8.95
CA VAL A 243 5.64 4.65 -9.67
C VAL A 243 6.39 5.60 -8.71
N ALA A 244 5.83 5.91 -7.54
CA ALA A 244 6.52 6.71 -6.54
C ALA A 244 7.83 6.05 -6.09
N PHE A 245 7.79 4.74 -5.80
CA PHE A 245 8.99 3.97 -5.45
C PHE A 245 10.05 4.01 -6.56
N ILE A 246 9.67 3.86 -7.83
CA ILE A 246 10.61 3.96 -8.94
C ILE A 246 11.20 5.37 -9.01
N ILE A 247 10.39 6.43 -8.88
CA ILE A 247 10.88 7.81 -8.91
C ILE A 247 11.92 8.07 -7.81
N THR A 248 11.67 7.59 -6.58
CA THR A 248 12.60 7.83 -5.46
C THR A 248 13.89 7.02 -5.57
N PHE A 249 13.81 5.78 -6.06
CA PHE A 249 14.94 4.86 -6.11
C PHE A 249 15.61 4.74 -7.49
N PHE A 250 15.12 5.44 -8.52
CA PHE A 250 15.73 5.46 -9.85
C PHE A 250 17.21 5.89 -9.80
N PHE A 251 17.51 7.04 -9.19
CA PHE A 251 18.89 7.55 -9.12
C PHE A 251 19.82 6.66 -8.26
N PRO A 252 19.39 6.10 -7.12
CA PRO A 252 20.12 5.03 -6.44
C PRO A 252 20.45 3.83 -7.32
N LEU A 253 19.51 3.36 -8.15
CA LEU A 253 19.73 2.25 -9.07
C LEU A 253 20.72 2.59 -10.17
N VAL A 254 20.64 3.80 -10.75
CA VAL A 254 21.63 4.29 -11.72
C VAL A 254 23.01 4.32 -11.09
N ARG A 255 23.13 4.84 -9.86
CA ARG A 255 24.39 4.84 -9.11
C ARG A 255 24.93 3.41 -8.92
N PHE A 256 24.08 2.46 -8.52
CA PHE A 256 24.48 1.06 -8.37
C PHE A 256 24.97 0.45 -9.69
N LEU A 257 24.23 0.67 -10.78
CA LEU A 257 24.60 0.18 -12.11
C LEU A 257 25.98 0.70 -12.55
N VAL A 258 26.28 1.99 -12.31
CA VAL A 258 27.59 2.57 -12.60
C VAL A 258 28.70 1.89 -11.77
N ILE A 259 28.45 1.61 -10.49
CA ILE A 259 29.43 0.89 -9.64
C ILE A 259 29.73 -0.50 -10.20
N VAL A 260 28.69 -1.24 -10.58
CA VAL A 260 28.84 -2.60 -11.12
C VAL A 260 29.58 -2.60 -12.45
N ILE A 261 29.23 -1.70 -13.37
CA ILE A 261 29.85 -1.62 -14.71
C ILE A 261 31.32 -1.20 -14.62
N THR A 262 31.65 -0.24 -13.74
CA THR A 262 33.00 0.33 -13.69
C THR A 262 33.99 -0.51 -12.90
N GLY A 263 33.53 -1.42 -12.03
CA GLY A 263 34.38 -2.27 -11.19
C GLY A 263 35.22 -1.53 -10.13
N ASP A 264 35.28 -0.19 -10.19
CA ASP A 264 36.09 0.65 -9.31
C ASP A 264 35.23 1.72 -8.62
N GLY A 265 34.83 1.41 -7.38
CA GLY A 265 34.06 2.33 -6.53
C GLY A 265 34.79 3.64 -6.23
N ARG A 266 36.12 3.73 -6.43
CA ARG A 266 36.89 4.96 -6.18
C ARG A 266 36.73 5.98 -7.30
N LYS A 267 36.60 5.53 -8.56
CA LYS A 267 36.33 6.41 -9.71
C LYS A 267 34.90 6.93 -9.77
N LEU A 268 34.00 6.40 -8.94
CA LEU A 268 32.59 6.77 -8.91
C LEU A 268 32.36 8.28 -8.76
N ARG A 269 33.21 8.96 -7.97
CA ARG A 269 33.10 10.41 -7.73
C ARG A 269 33.41 11.23 -8.99
N GLN A 270 34.18 10.70 -9.93
CA GLN A 270 34.54 11.38 -11.17
C GLN A 270 33.57 11.07 -12.31
N ILE A 271 32.91 9.91 -12.27
CA ILE A 271 32.07 9.41 -13.36
C ILE A 271 30.62 9.89 -13.21
N ILE A 272 30.07 9.98 -12.00
CA ILE A 272 28.65 10.35 -11.83
C ILE A 272 28.45 11.84 -12.14
N PRO A 273 27.60 12.20 -13.11
CA PRO A 273 27.30 13.59 -13.41
C PRO A 273 26.66 14.31 -12.21
N VAL A 274 27.08 15.55 -11.97
CA VAL A 274 26.57 16.38 -10.86
C VAL A 274 25.03 16.45 -10.81
N PRO A 275 24.29 16.59 -11.93
CA PRO A 275 22.83 16.58 -11.90
C PRO A 275 22.21 15.30 -11.33
N VAL A 276 22.82 14.13 -11.59
CA VAL A 276 22.36 12.83 -11.05
C VAL A 276 22.49 12.83 -9.53
N VAL A 277 23.55 13.42 -9.00
CA VAL A 277 23.75 13.55 -7.55
C VAL A 277 22.71 14.48 -6.93
N TYR A 278 22.39 15.62 -7.56
CA TYR A 278 21.34 16.50 -7.06
C TYR A 278 19.97 15.83 -7.06
N MET A 279 19.63 15.11 -8.13
CA MET A 279 18.39 14.36 -8.19
C MET A 279 18.34 13.23 -7.16
N TYR A 280 19.46 12.54 -6.91
CA TYR A 280 19.57 11.57 -5.82
C TYR A 280 19.27 12.20 -4.44
N CYS A 281 19.79 13.40 -4.16
CA CYS A 281 19.56 14.12 -2.91
C CYS A 281 18.10 14.60 -2.76
N LEU A 282 17.44 14.89 -3.89
CA LEU A 282 16.04 15.32 -3.92
C LEU A 282 15.07 14.13 -3.79
N CYS A 283 15.32 13.07 -4.55
CA CYS A 283 14.40 11.96 -4.74
C CYS A 283 14.39 10.96 -3.57
N ILE A 284 15.54 10.61 -2.99
CA ILE A 284 15.57 9.64 -1.87
C ILE A 284 14.68 10.10 -0.71
N PRO A 285 14.84 11.33 -0.17
CA PRO A 285 14.10 11.70 1.02
C PRO A 285 12.62 11.99 0.70
N SER A 286 12.21 12.02 -0.58
CA SER A 286 10.85 12.40 -0.98
C SER A 286 9.80 11.28 -0.87
N GLN A 287 10.20 10.06 -0.50
CA GLN A 287 9.33 8.88 -0.51
C GLN A 287 8.06 9.04 0.34
N GLY A 288 8.17 9.55 1.57
CA GLY A 288 7.02 9.80 2.44
C GLY A 288 6.06 10.85 1.89
N PHE A 289 6.59 11.86 1.19
CA PHE A 289 5.78 12.89 0.54
C PHE A 289 4.99 12.32 -0.64
N LEU A 290 5.63 11.53 -1.50
CA LEU A 290 4.93 10.87 -2.61
C LEU A 290 3.89 9.87 -2.10
N ASN A 291 4.23 9.10 -1.06
CA ASN A 291 3.29 8.22 -0.37
C ASN A 291 2.07 8.98 0.15
N PHE A 292 2.26 10.18 0.69
CA PHE A 292 1.19 11.05 1.16
C PHE A 292 0.26 11.50 0.03
N LEU A 293 0.81 11.93 -1.11
CA LEU A 293 0.00 12.30 -2.28
C LEU A 293 -0.87 11.14 -2.77
N ILE A 294 -0.31 9.93 -2.79
CA ILE A 294 -1.02 8.72 -3.21
C ILE A 294 -2.10 8.34 -2.20
N TYR A 295 -1.76 8.38 -0.91
CA TYR A 295 -2.68 8.07 0.18
C TYR A 295 -3.89 9.00 0.21
N THR A 296 -3.65 10.30 0.01
CA THR A 296 -4.70 11.33 0.06
C THR A 296 -5.50 11.46 -1.22
N ARG A 297 -5.00 10.97 -2.36
CA ARG A 297 -5.71 10.96 -3.67
C ARG A 297 -7.15 10.51 -3.55
N GLY A 298 -7.40 9.39 -2.87
CA GLY A 298 -8.76 8.83 -2.73
C GLY A 298 -9.70 9.70 -1.88
N HIS A 299 -9.16 10.58 -1.04
CA HIS A 299 -9.93 11.50 -0.20
C HIS A 299 -10.14 12.84 -0.91
N HIS A 300 -9.09 13.44 -1.49
CA HIS A 300 -9.20 14.70 -2.21
C HIS A 300 -10.11 14.59 -3.42
N ILE A 301 -10.04 13.50 -4.20
CA ILE A 301 -10.99 13.30 -5.31
C ILE A 301 -12.44 13.29 -4.80
N ARG A 302 -12.71 12.67 -3.65
CA ARG A 302 -14.06 12.68 -3.07
C ARG A 302 -14.47 14.06 -2.56
N MET A 303 -13.56 14.82 -1.94
CA MET A 303 -13.85 16.19 -1.51
C MET A 303 -14.08 17.12 -2.70
N ILE A 304 -13.23 17.04 -3.74
CA ILE A 304 -13.38 17.80 -4.98
C ILE A 304 -14.71 17.46 -5.65
N ILE A 305 -15.07 16.17 -5.76
CA ILE A 305 -16.37 15.76 -6.31
C ILE A 305 -17.53 16.34 -5.49
N LYS A 306 -17.50 16.23 -4.16
CA LYS A 306 -18.55 16.80 -3.30
C LYS A 306 -18.65 18.32 -3.45
N TRP A 307 -17.50 18.99 -3.56
CA TRP A 307 -17.43 20.43 -3.77
C TRP A 307 -18.01 20.82 -5.13
N VAL A 308 -17.60 20.14 -6.21
CA VAL A 308 -18.15 20.34 -7.56
C VAL A 308 -19.67 20.10 -7.57
N GLN A 309 -20.16 19.02 -6.97
CA GLN A 309 -21.59 18.75 -6.86
C GLN A 309 -22.35 19.86 -6.13
N LYS A 310 -21.79 20.38 -5.03
CA LYS A 310 -22.37 21.50 -4.29
C LYS A 310 -22.43 22.76 -5.15
N VAL A 311 -21.36 23.07 -5.89
CA VAL A 311 -21.30 24.21 -6.82
C VAL A 311 -22.31 24.05 -7.96
N THR A 312 -22.43 22.87 -8.57
CA THR A 312 -23.40 22.61 -9.64
C THR A 312 -24.85 22.74 -9.13
N MET A 313 -25.14 22.29 -7.91
CA MET A 313 -26.46 22.48 -7.30
C MET A 313 -26.79 23.96 -7.09
N ILE A 314 -25.81 24.76 -6.64
CA ILE A 314 -25.98 26.22 -6.48
C ILE A 314 -26.24 26.87 -7.84
N MET A 315 -25.41 26.60 -8.86
CA MET A 315 -25.62 27.19 -10.19
C MET A 315 -26.98 26.82 -10.80
N ARG A 316 -27.43 25.57 -10.64
CA ARG A 316 -28.74 25.13 -11.14
C ARG A 316 -29.90 25.85 -10.44
N SER A 317 -29.77 26.12 -9.14
CA SER A 317 -30.77 26.88 -8.39
C SER A 317 -30.84 28.35 -8.82
N THR A 318 -29.70 28.96 -9.16
CA THR A 318 -29.65 30.35 -9.64
C THR A 318 -30.19 30.49 -11.06
N PHE A 319 -29.92 29.53 -11.95
CA PHE A 319 -30.37 29.59 -13.35
C PHE A 319 -31.85 29.22 -13.53
N SER A 320 -32.45 28.46 -12.59
CA SER A 320 -33.87 28.09 -12.67
C SER A 320 -34.82 29.23 -12.30
N GLN A 321 -34.34 30.34 -11.72
CA GLN A 321 -35.18 31.48 -11.34
C GLN A 321 -35.29 32.57 -12.41
N SER A 322 -34.56 32.44 -13.53
CA SER A 322 -34.51 33.49 -14.57
C SER A 322 -35.24 33.09 -15.86
N SER A 323 -36.35 32.35 -15.79
CA SER A 323 -37.29 32.25 -16.91
C SER A 323 -38.42 33.26 -16.67
N PRO A 324 -38.41 34.44 -17.32
CA PRO A 324 -39.53 35.35 -17.30
C PRO A 324 -40.72 34.71 -18.00
N HIS A 325 -41.90 35.03 -17.51
CA HIS A 325 -43.20 34.82 -18.13
C HIS A 325 -43.18 34.97 -19.66
N ASP A 326 -43.32 33.85 -20.38
CA ASP A 326 -44.01 33.83 -21.66
C ASP A 326 -45.33 33.10 -21.47
N GLN A 327 -46.38 33.88 -21.16
CA GLN A 327 -47.77 33.47 -21.34
C GLN A 327 -48.06 33.48 -22.84
N ALA A 328 -47.90 32.34 -23.51
CA ALA A 328 -48.41 32.15 -24.86
C ALA A 328 -49.48 31.05 -24.85
N THR A 329 -50.69 31.51 -25.14
CA THR A 329 -51.93 30.81 -25.50
C THR A 329 -51.79 29.41 -26.10
N ALA A 330 -52.50 28.45 -25.51
CA ALA A 330 -52.74 27.13 -26.07
C ALA A 330 -53.79 27.17 -27.18
N PRO A 331 -53.56 26.51 -28.33
CA PRO A 331 -54.62 25.93 -29.13
C PRO A 331 -54.79 24.45 -28.75
N ALA A 332 -56.02 24.08 -28.43
CA ALA A 332 -56.46 22.70 -28.54
C ALA A 332 -56.36 22.27 -30.00
N ASP A 333 -55.79 21.09 -30.28
CA ASP A 333 -56.43 20.12 -31.18
C ASP A 333 -55.65 18.80 -31.36
N SER A 334 -56.48 17.77 -31.54
CA SER A 334 -56.27 16.50 -32.25
C SER A 334 -55.29 15.46 -31.71
N LEU A 335 -55.92 14.43 -31.12
CA LEU A 335 -55.61 13.02 -31.29
C LEU A 335 -55.03 12.67 -32.67
N THR A 336 -53.96 11.85 -32.70
CA THR A 336 -53.92 10.54 -33.40
C THR A 336 -52.63 9.76 -33.13
N ASP A 337 -52.83 8.46 -32.88
CA ASP A 337 -52.03 7.29 -33.29
C ASP A 337 -50.69 6.90 -32.64
N ASN A 338 -50.81 5.90 -31.75
CA ASN A 338 -50.26 4.56 -31.90
C ASN A 338 -48.81 4.43 -32.45
N ALA A 339 -47.84 4.67 -31.58
CA ALA A 339 -46.50 4.12 -31.73
C ALA A 339 -46.27 3.00 -30.70
N MET A 340 -46.00 1.80 -31.22
CA MET A 340 -45.70 0.58 -30.48
C MET A 340 -44.46 0.79 -29.60
N GLU A 341 -44.67 1.00 -28.30
CA GLU A 341 -43.61 1.22 -27.31
C GLU A 341 -42.86 -0.09 -26.99
N ASP A 342 -41.54 -0.02 -27.11
CA ASP A 342 -40.57 -1.03 -26.67
C ASP A 342 -40.79 -1.43 -25.18
N PRO A 343 -41.01 -2.73 -24.86
CA PRO A 343 -41.21 -3.21 -23.49
C PRO A 343 -40.09 -2.84 -22.51
N CYS A 344 -38.87 -2.57 -23.01
CA CYS A 344 -37.75 -2.13 -22.17
C CYS A 344 -37.90 -0.68 -21.65
N ALA A 345 -38.68 0.17 -22.34
CA ALA A 345 -38.89 1.56 -21.92
C ALA A 345 -39.85 1.67 -20.72
N ARG A 346 -40.84 0.77 -20.59
CA ARG A 346 -41.81 0.78 -19.48
C ARG A 346 -41.20 0.40 -18.12
N LEU A 347 -40.18 -0.44 -18.08
CA LEU A 347 -39.48 -0.76 -16.83
C LEU A 347 -38.58 0.39 -16.35
N ALA A 348 -38.15 1.29 -17.24
CA ALA A 348 -37.41 2.50 -16.88
C ALA A 348 -38.33 3.62 -16.35
N SER A 349 -39.57 3.72 -16.85
CA SER A 349 -40.56 4.70 -16.38
C SER A 349 -41.23 4.28 -15.07
N PHE A 350 -41.52 2.98 -14.87
CA PHE A 350 -42.01 2.48 -13.57
C PHE A 350 -40.97 2.64 -12.44
N ARG A 351 -39.67 2.55 -12.75
CA ARG A 351 -38.59 2.86 -11.80
C ARG A 351 -38.42 4.34 -11.49
N ARG A 352 -38.98 5.27 -12.29
CA ARG A 352 -39.02 6.70 -11.90
C ARG A 352 -40.19 7.00 -10.96
N CYS A 353 -41.37 6.39 -11.18
CA CYS A 353 -42.51 6.61 -10.29
C CYS A 353 -42.32 5.95 -8.92
N SER A 354 -41.73 4.76 -8.85
CA SER A 354 -41.46 4.09 -7.55
C SER A 354 -40.25 4.68 -6.79
N ARG A 355 -39.55 5.67 -7.37
CA ARG A 355 -38.45 6.40 -6.70
C ARG A 355 -38.87 7.74 -6.10
N GLN A 356 -40.13 8.15 -6.30
CA GLN A 356 -40.67 9.40 -5.73
C GLN A 356 -41.54 9.20 -4.49
N GLN A 357 -41.77 7.96 -4.03
CA GLN A 357 -42.59 7.69 -2.84
C GLN A 357 -42.02 6.70 -1.82
N ILE A 358 -40.76 6.28 -1.96
CA ILE A 358 -40.03 5.62 -0.87
C ILE A 358 -38.77 6.44 -0.61
N GLN A 359 -38.93 7.41 0.29
CA GLN A 359 -37.84 8.04 0.99
C GLN A 359 -37.27 6.98 1.96
N PRO A 360 -36.01 6.52 1.83
CA PRO A 360 -35.37 5.84 2.93
C PRO A 360 -34.96 6.93 3.93
N GLN A 361 -35.90 7.33 4.79
CA GLN A 361 -35.50 7.95 6.04
C GLN A 361 -34.84 6.86 6.88
N GLY A 362 -33.52 6.98 7.05
CA GLY A 362 -32.85 6.53 8.27
C GLY A 362 -32.48 5.06 8.37
N LEU A 363 -31.60 4.57 7.48
CA LEU A 363 -30.70 3.46 7.82
C LEU A 363 -29.22 3.92 7.77
N ASP A 364 -28.99 5.16 8.23
CA ASP A 364 -27.67 5.74 8.52
C ASP A 364 -27.56 6.17 10.02
N LYS A 365 -28.43 5.66 10.89
CA LYS A 365 -28.40 5.88 12.35
C LYS A 365 -28.05 4.65 13.18
N ILE A 366 -27.49 3.61 12.58
CA ILE A 366 -26.94 2.46 13.31
C ILE A 366 -25.42 2.54 13.19
N ILE A 367 -24.84 3.33 14.09
CA ILE A 367 -23.46 3.43 14.62
C ILE A 367 -23.32 4.90 15.05
N ASP A 368 -24.00 5.23 16.14
CA ASP A 368 -23.71 6.35 17.06
C ASP A 368 -24.96 6.52 17.93
N ASN A 369 -25.15 5.61 18.88
CA ASN A 369 -25.84 5.96 20.12
C ASN A 369 -25.43 4.99 21.23
N ASP A 370 -24.53 5.48 22.08
CA ASP A 370 -24.06 4.83 23.29
C ASP A 370 -24.68 5.62 24.46
N HIS A 371 -25.96 5.38 24.75
CA HIS A 371 -26.66 5.77 26.00
C HIS A 371 -28.11 5.26 26.01
N ASN A 372 -28.33 4.07 26.59
CA ASN A 372 -29.37 3.78 27.61
C ASN A 372 -29.49 2.27 27.84
N GLN A 373 -28.86 1.78 28.91
CA GLN A 373 -29.35 0.60 29.62
C GLN A 373 -30.50 1.06 30.50
N ASN A 374 -31.73 0.64 30.18
CA ASN A 374 -32.89 0.46 31.05
C ASN A 374 -34.15 0.54 30.19
N LEU A 375 -34.65 -0.60 29.69
CA LEU A 375 -36.06 -0.84 29.33
C LEU A 375 -36.22 -2.24 28.70
N GLU A 376 -36.01 -3.29 29.51
CA GLU A 376 -36.61 -4.61 29.28
C GLU A 376 -37.31 -5.06 30.56
N LYS A 377 -38.43 -4.41 30.87
CA LYS A 377 -39.50 -4.93 31.72
C LYS A 377 -40.80 -4.29 31.26
N SER A 378 -41.63 -5.03 30.53
CA SER A 378 -43.10 -5.07 30.66
C SER A 378 -43.75 -5.57 29.36
N CYS A 379 -44.82 -6.39 29.52
CA CYS A 379 -45.64 -7.11 28.54
C CYS A 379 -44.99 -8.42 28.04
N GLY A 380 -45.29 -9.63 28.56
CA GLY A 380 -46.56 -10.19 29.03
C GLY A 380 -47.49 -10.47 27.84
N ALA A 381 -48.16 -11.60 27.65
CA ALA A 381 -48.26 -12.92 28.28
C ALA A 381 -49.13 -13.79 27.32
N VAL A 382 -49.33 -15.07 27.66
CA VAL A 382 -50.45 -15.96 27.25
C VAL A 382 -50.26 -16.84 25.98
N LEU A 383 -49.71 -18.05 26.16
CA LEU A 383 -50.43 -19.36 26.12
C LEU A 383 -49.44 -20.55 26.11
N SER A 384 -49.47 -21.34 27.19
CA SER A 384 -48.98 -22.74 27.26
C SER A 384 -50.14 -23.70 26.92
N PRO A 385 -49.86 -24.97 26.57
CA PRO A 385 -49.72 -26.06 27.57
C PRO A 385 -48.47 -26.93 27.33
N GLU A 386 -47.68 -27.24 28.36
CA GLU A 386 -47.64 -28.49 29.16
C GLU A 386 -47.23 -29.77 28.40
N LEU A 387 -46.08 -30.34 28.80
CA LEU A 387 -45.69 -31.77 28.86
C LEU A 387 -44.16 -31.80 29.11
N SER A 388 -43.71 -31.84 30.37
CA SER A 388 -43.46 -33.03 31.22
C SER A 388 -42.03 -33.60 31.07
N ASP A 389 -41.28 -33.42 32.16
CA ASP A 389 -40.42 -34.39 32.84
C ASP A 389 -39.05 -34.86 32.34
N SER A 390 -38.24 -35.11 33.37
CA SER A 390 -36.98 -35.86 33.51
C SER A 390 -35.67 -35.07 33.21
N SER A 391 -34.91 -34.59 34.19
CA SER A 391 -34.17 -35.22 35.31
C SER A 391 -32.79 -35.78 34.91
N ILE A 392 -31.79 -35.57 35.79
CA ILE A 392 -30.56 -36.39 36.00
C ILE A 392 -29.45 -36.16 34.95
N ASP A 393 -28.15 -36.00 35.23
CA ASP A 393 -27.36 -35.96 36.47
C ASP A 393 -26.00 -35.29 36.18
N THR A 394 -25.40 -34.74 37.23
CA THR A 394 -23.99 -34.39 37.39
C THR A 394 -23.14 -35.63 37.73
N ASN A 395 -21.97 -35.79 37.09
CA ASN A 395 -20.68 -36.26 37.66
C ASN A 395 -19.76 -36.72 36.51
N SER A 396 -18.53 -36.20 36.41
CA SER A 396 -17.30 -36.51 37.16
C SER A 396 -16.50 -37.64 36.51
N ASP A 397 -15.23 -37.32 36.25
CA ASP A 397 -14.04 -38.17 36.22
C ASP A 397 -14.02 -39.46 35.37
N MET A 398 -13.05 -39.57 34.46
CA MET A 398 -11.84 -40.37 34.73
C MET A 398 -10.87 -40.38 33.55
N HIS A 399 -9.59 -40.41 33.92
CA HIS A 399 -8.43 -40.92 33.19
C HIS A 399 -8.73 -42.15 32.31
N GLU A 400 -8.04 -42.30 31.18
CA GLU A 400 -6.93 -43.26 31.03
C GLU A 400 -6.51 -43.45 29.54
N THR A 401 -5.23 -43.71 29.39
CA THR A 401 -4.36 -43.91 28.22
C THR A 401 -4.62 -45.18 27.41
N ASN A 402 -4.40 -45.12 26.08
CA ASN A 402 -3.54 -46.00 25.25
C ASN A 402 -3.90 -45.85 23.76
N GLU A 403 -2.97 -45.40 22.92
CA GLU A 403 -1.99 -46.20 22.16
C GLU A 403 -2.54 -47.02 20.98
N THR A 404 -1.78 -46.94 19.89
CA THR A 404 -1.69 -47.87 18.74
C THR A 404 -2.59 -47.66 17.52
N ARG A 405 -2.03 -47.03 16.47
CA ARG A 405 -2.20 -47.55 15.10
C ARG A 405 -0.97 -47.27 14.24
N ILE A 406 -0.08 -48.26 14.18
CA ILE A 406 0.99 -48.43 13.19
C ILE A 406 0.41 -49.16 11.97
N LYS A 407 0.63 -48.62 10.76
CA LYS A 407 0.78 -49.35 9.48
C LYS A 407 1.77 -48.52 8.64
N ALA A 408 3.06 -48.84 8.60
CA ALA A 408 3.69 -49.87 7.75
C ALA A 408 3.50 -49.63 6.24
N ILE A 409 4.44 -48.90 5.61
CA ILE A 409 4.80 -49.06 4.18
C ILE A 409 6.34 -49.11 4.09
N LYS A 410 6.77 -50.11 3.33
CA LYS A 410 8.09 -50.73 3.17
C LYS A 410 9.06 -49.87 2.32
N PRO A 411 10.39 -49.96 2.50
CA PRO A 411 11.38 -49.26 1.69
C PRO A 411 11.78 -50.07 0.44
N ARG A 412 12.17 -49.39 -0.63
CA ARG A 412 12.88 -49.98 -1.79
C ARG A 412 14.23 -49.28 -1.94
N LYS A 413 15.28 -50.07 -1.81
CA LYS A 413 16.70 -49.77 -2.08
C LYS A 413 16.99 -49.90 -3.58
N GLU A 414 18.21 -49.47 -3.91
CA GLU A 414 19.01 -49.65 -5.14
C GLU A 414 18.80 -48.56 -6.19
N ASP A 415 19.80 -48.02 -6.87
CA ASP A 415 21.26 -47.84 -6.72
C ASP A 415 21.60 -46.92 -7.92
N MET A 416 22.47 -45.92 -7.77
CA MET A 416 23.32 -45.49 -8.90
C MET A 416 24.44 -44.57 -8.43
N GLU A 417 25.64 -45.07 -8.71
CA GLU A 417 26.97 -44.54 -8.50
C GLU A 417 27.32 -43.29 -9.32
N ASP A 418 28.31 -42.57 -8.78
CA ASP A 418 29.44 -41.90 -9.44
C ASP A 418 29.22 -40.77 -10.46
N ALA A 419 29.70 -39.57 -10.09
CA ALA A 419 30.96 -39.06 -10.64
C ALA A 419 31.29 -37.64 -10.13
N SER A 420 32.59 -37.39 -9.97
CA SER A 420 33.27 -36.08 -9.99
C SER A 420 33.53 -35.38 -8.65
N SER A 421 34.63 -35.74 -8.01
CA SER A 421 35.41 -34.84 -7.16
C SER A 421 36.87 -34.83 -7.64
N HIS A 422 37.25 -33.79 -8.38
CA HIS A 422 38.64 -33.46 -8.68
C HIS A 422 38.74 -31.94 -8.78
N THR A 423 39.36 -31.30 -7.78
CA THR A 423 40.40 -30.26 -7.95
C THR A 423 40.86 -29.76 -6.58
N ASP A 424 42.05 -30.22 -6.19
CA ASP A 424 43.00 -29.50 -5.34
C ASP A 424 43.51 -28.23 -6.05
N ILE A 425 44.28 -27.40 -5.32
CA ILE A 425 45.19 -26.27 -5.73
C ILE A 425 44.62 -24.89 -5.34
N PHE A 426 45.26 -23.99 -4.56
CA PHE A 426 46.58 -23.90 -3.91
C PHE A 426 46.51 -22.86 -2.76
N ASP A 427 47.35 -23.06 -1.74
CA ASP A 427 47.78 -22.06 -0.75
C ASP A 427 48.92 -21.17 -1.29
N ASN A 428 49.10 -20.01 -0.64
CA ASN A 428 50.29 -19.13 -0.57
C ASN A 428 50.69 -18.29 -1.80
N GLU A 429 50.75 -16.96 -1.59
CA GLU A 429 52.04 -16.27 -1.46
C GLU A 429 51.90 -14.85 -0.85
N GLN A 430 52.76 -14.57 0.13
CA GLN A 430 53.19 -13.24 0.56
C GLN A 430 54.23 -12.71 -0.44
N VAL A 431 54.14 -11.43 -0.84
CA VAL A 431 55.20 -10.39 -0.87
C VAL A 431 54.50 -9.04 -1.07
#